data_AF-A0A484X5G6-F1
#
_entry.id   AF-A0A484X5G6-F1
#
_cell.length_a   1.000
_cell.length_b   1.000
_cell.length_c   1.000
_cell.angle_alpha   90.00
_cell.angle_beta   90.00
_cell.angle_gamma   90.00
#
_symmetry.space_group_name_H-M   'P 1'
#
loop_
_entity.id
_entity.type
_entity.pdbx_description
1 polymer ?
#
loop_
_entity_poly.entity_id
_entity_poly.type
_entity_poly.pdbx_seq_one_letter_code
_entity_poly.pdbx_strand_id
1 'polypeptide(L)'
;MWQAISRLLSEQLGEGEIELRNELPGGEVHAAWHLRYAGRDFFVKCDERELLPGFTAEADQLELLSRSKTVTVPKVWAVGADRDYSFLVMDYLPPRPLDAHSAFILGQQIARLHQWERPTAIWPRFR
;
A
#
# COMPACT_ATOMS: atom_id res chain seq x y z
N MET A 1 -8.63 -10.48 11.42
CA MET A 1 -7.91 -9.43 10.67
C MET A 1 -8.71 -8.14 10.59
N TRP A 2 -9.95 -8.20 10.10
CA TRP A 2 -10.82 -7.04 9.88
C TRP A 2 -11.05 -6.14 11.11
N GLN A 3 -11.17 -6.70 12.30
CA GLN A 3 -11.27 -5.92 13.54
C GLN A 3 -10.00 -5.08 13.79
N ALA A 4 -8.82 -5.66 13.54
CA ALA A 4 -7.55 -4.94 13.68
C ALA A 4 -7.42 -3.82 12.64
N ILE A 5 -7.80 -4.09 11.38
CA ILE A 5 -7.85 -3.08 10.32
C ILE A 5 -8.82 -1.95 10.67
N SER A 6 -10.03 -2.28 11.12
CA SER A 6 -11.05 -1.28 11.51
C SER A 6 -10.55 -0.37 12.62
N ARG A 7 -9.87 -0.92 13.63
CA ARG A 7 -9.28 -0.14 14.73
C ARG A 7 -8.16 0.78 14.24
N LEU A 8 -7.26 0.28 13.40
CA LEU A 8 -6.16 1.09 12.87
C LEU A 8 -6.66 2.20 11.95
N LEU A 9 -7.67 1.92 11.13
CA LEU A 9 -8.31 2.94 10.29
C LEU A 9 -9.04 3.96 11.14
N SER A 10 -9.72 3.57 12.22
CA SER A 10 -10.42 4.52 13.08
C SER A 10 -9.46 5.48 13.78
N GLU A 11 -8.27 5.01 14.16
CA GLU A 11 -7.23 5.85 14.75
C GLU A 11 -6.70 6.92 13.77
N GLN A 12 -6.74 6.65 12.46
CA GLN A 12 -6.24 7.55 11.41
C GLN A 12 -7.31 8.45 10.78
N LEU A 13 -8.54 7.96 10.69
CA LEU A 13 -9.63 8.57 9.91
C LEU A 13 -10.82 9.02 10.77
N GLY A 14 -10.84 8.64 12.05
CA GLY A 14 -12.01 8.77 12.92
C GLY A 14 -12.92 7.55 12.87
N GLU A 15 -13.94 7.51 13.74
CA GLU A 15 -14.89 6.40 13.81
C GLU A 15 -15.59 6.14 12.48
N GLY A 16 -15.81 4.86 12.19
CA GLY A 16 -16.36 4.40 10.93
C GLY A 16 -16.51 2.88 10.89
N GLU A 17 -17.21 2.40 9.88
CA GLU A 17 -17.52 0.98 9.70
C GLU A 17 -17.02 0.47 8.34
N ILE A 18 -16.76 -0.84 8.28
CA ILE A 18 -16.44 -1.53 7.04
C ILE A 18 -17.74 -1.84 6.29
N GLU A 19 -17.95 -1.14 5.18
CA GLU A 19 -19.13 -1.24 4.33
C GLU A 19 -19.03 -2.38 3.32
N LEU A 20 -17.83 -2.65 2.81
CA LEU A 20 -17.60 -3.62 1.73
C LEU A 20 -16.23 -4.29 1.86
N ARG A 21 -16.18 -5.57 1.52
CA ARG A 21 -14.98 -6.42 1.47
C ARG A 21 -15.07 -7.34 0.26
N ASN A 22 -14.43 -6.96 -0.84
CA ASN A 22 -14.39 -7.75 -2.06
C ASN A 22 -12.99 -8.29 -2.28
N GLU A 23 -12.86 -9.61 -2.39
CA GLU A 23 -11.60 -10.21 -2.80
C GLU A 23 -11.31 -9.87 -4.26
N LEU A 24 -10.07 -9.47 -4.55
CA LEU A 24 -9.63 -9.09 -5.87
C LEU A 24 -8.91 -10.27 -6.54
N PRO A 25 -9.24 -10.58 -7.81
CA PRO A 25 -8.51 -11.60 -8.56
C PRO A 25 -7.07 -11.14 -8.82
N GLY A 26 -6.12 -12.09 -8.88
CA GLY A 26 -4.71 -11.80 -9.22
C GLY A 26 -3.80 -11.51 -8.03
N GLY A 27 -4.24 -11.77 -6.79
CA GLY A 27 -3.38 -11.85 -5.61
C GLY A 27 -2.47 -13.10 -5.63
N GLU A 28 -1.60 -13.23 -6.64
CA GLU A 28 -0.80 -14.45 -6.85
C GLU A 28 0.27 -14.67 -5.78
N VAL A 29 0.66 -13.62 -5.06
CA VAL A 29 1.65 -13.68 -3.96
C VAL A 29 1.00 -13.56 -2.59
N HIS A 30 0.00 -12.68 -2.45
CA HIS A 30 -0.75 -12.44 -1.21
C HIS A 30 -2.23 -12.26 -1.54
N ALA A 31 -3.12 -12.66 -0.63
CA ALA A 31 -4.54 -12.38 -0.77
C ALA A 31 -4.77 -10.86 -0.80
N ALA A 32 -5.59 -10.41 -1.75
CA ALA A 32 -5.80 -8.99 -2.04
C ALA A 32 -7.29 -8.65 -1.96
N TRP A 33 -7.60 -7.51 -1.34
CA TRP A 33 -8.99 -7.09 -1.11
C TRP A 33 -9.20 -5.62 -1.46
N HIS A 34 -10.36 -5.33 -2.06
CA HIS A 34 -10.96 -4.01 -2.10
C HIS A 34 -11.86 -3.84 -0.88
N LEU A 35 -11.50 -2.90 -0.03
CA LEU A 35 -12.20 -2.58 1.22
C LEU A 35 -12.84 -1.21 1.09
N ARG A 36 -14.10 -1.06 1.51
CA ARG A 36 -14.70 0.25 1.74
C ARG A 36 -14.92 0.48 3.23
N TYR A 37 -14.38 1.58 3.75
CA TYR A 37 -14.50 2.00 5.14
C TYR A 37 -14.90 3.46 5.22
N ALA A 38 -16.02 3.76 5.88
CA ALA A 38 -16.57 5.11 6.03
C ALA A 38 -16.58 5.92 4.71
N GLY A 39 -17.10 5.32 3.64
CA GLY A 39 -17.18 5.90 2.30
C GLY A 39 -15.86 6.03 1.53
N ARG A 40 -14.73 5.52 2.06
CA ARG A 40 -13.41 5.55 1.40
C ARG A 40 -12.96 4.16 0.97
N ASP A 41 -12.31 4.10 -0.18
CA ASP A 41 -11.83 2.86 -0.79
C ASP A 41 -10.35 2.60 -0.47
N PHE A 42 -10.06 1.37 -0.05
CA PHE A 42 -8.72 0.90 0.32
C PHE A 42 -8.39 -0.40 -0.39
N PHE A 43 -7.10 -0.59 -0.65
CA PHE A 43 -6.53 -1.86 -1.06
C PHE A 43 -5.85 -2.50 0.15
N VAL A 44 -6.14 -3.78 0.40
CA VAL A 44 -5.56 -4.55 1.49
C VAL A 44 -4.83 -5.75 0.92
N LYS A 45 -3.53 -5.87 1.22
CA LYS A 45 -2.80 -7.13 1.10
C LYS A 45 -2.80 -7.83 2.45
N CYS A 46 -2.97 -9.13 2.47
CA CYS A 46 -2.83 -9.92 3.68
C CYS A 46 -2.29 -11.31 3.41
N ASP A 47 -1.59 -11.85 4.40
CA ASP A 47 -1.04 -13.20 4.37
C ASP A 47 -0.75 -13.70 5.79
N GLU A 48 -0.07 -14.83 5.94
CA GLU A 48 0.43 -15.37 7.19
C GLU A 48 1.10 -14.28 8.05
N ARG A 49 0.94 -14.37 9.36
CA ARG A 49 1.46 -13.40 10.33
C ARG A 49 2.97 -13.18 10.19
N GLU A 50 3.71 -14.23 9.87
CA GLU A 50 5.16 -14.28 9.74
C GLU A 50 5.68 -13.35 8.64
N LEU A 51 4.82 -12.97 7.69
CA LEU A 51 5.14 -12.06 6.59
C LEU A 51 4.99 -10.57 6.96
N LEU A 52 4.68 -10.24 8.21
CA LEU A 52 4.67 -8.85 8.72
C LEU A 52 5.95 -8.06 8.38
N PRO A 53 7.17 -8.61 8.48
CA PRO A 53 8.38 -7.90 8.07
C PRO A 53 8.38 -7.53 6.59
N GLY A 54 7.80 -8.39 5.73
CA GLY A 54 7.63 -8.12 4.30
C GLY A 54 6.71 -6.94 4.04
N PHE A 55 5.54 -6.91 4.68
CA PHE A 55 4.60 -5.79 4.57
C PHE A 55 5.15 -4.49 5.16
N THR A 56 5.94 -4.57 6.23
CA THR A 56 6.62 -3.41 6.82
C THR A 56 7.66 -2.84 5.84
N ALA A 57 8.48 -3.71 5.23
CA ALA A 57 9.46 -3.30 4.24
C ALA A 57 8.80 -2.71 2.98
N GLU A 58 7.66 -3.26 2.55
CA GLU A 58 6.89 -2.70 1.43
C GLU A 58 6.35 -1.30 1.77
N ALA A 59 5.81 -1.10 2.97
CA ALA A 59 5.34 0.21 3.40
C ALA A 59 6.45 1.27 3.42
N ASP A 60 7.64 0.91 3.94
CA ASP A 60 8.81 1.79 3.94
C ASP A 60 9.27 2.14 2.51
N GLN A 61 9.20 1.18 1.58
CA GLN A 61 9.53 1.40 0.17
C GLN A 61 8.54 2.34 -0.50
N LEU A 62 7.23 2.18 -0.26
CA LEU A 62 6.20 3.08 -0.78
C LEU A 62 6.37 4.51 -0.24
N GLU A 63 6.63 4.65 1.05
CA GLU A 63 6.92 5.94 1.68
C GLU A 63 8.19 6.57 1.10
N LEU A 64 9.25 5.80 0.86
CA LEU A 64 10.46 6.31 0.20
C LEU A 64 10.18 6.76 -1.24
N LEU A 65 9.45 5.96 -2.01
CA LEU A 65 9.10 6.28 -3.40
C LEU A 65 8.22 7.54 -3.47
N SER A 66 7.32 7.75 -2.51
CA SER A 66 6.46 8.95 -2.46
C SER A 66 7.26 10.25 -2.41
N ARG A 67 8.43 10.22 -1.74
CA ARG A 67 9.33 11.38 -1.61
C ARG A 67 9.97 11.79 -2.92
N SER A 68 10.08 10.89 -3.89
CA SER A 68 10.58 11.22 -5.23
C SER A 68 9.63 12.18 -5.96
N LYS A 69 8.33 12.15 -5.64
CA LYS A 69 7.26 12.91 -6.33
C LYS A 69 7.25 12.71 -7.85
N THR A 70 7.73 11.56 -8.32
CA THR A 70 7.87 11.25 -9.75
C THR A 70 6.70 10.46 -10.30
N VAL A 71 6.34 9.37 -9.65
CA VAL A 71 5.21 8.49 -9.98
C VAL A 71 4.20 8.51 -8.84
N THR A 72 2.92 8.34 -9.18
CA THR A 72 1.87 8.17 -8.18
C THR A 72 2.08 6.83 -7.46
N VAL A 73 2.19 6.89 -6.13
CA VAL A 73 2.23 5.71 -5.26
C VAL A 73 1.05 5.77 -4.28
N PRO A 74 0.45 4.64 -3.91
CA PRO A 74 -0.63 4.62 -2.94
C PRO A 74 -0.10 5.02 -1.56
N LYS A 75 -0.84 5.85 -0.84
CA LYS A 75 -0.53 6.16 0.56
C LYS A 75 -0.78 4.92 1.42
N VAL A 76 0.17 4.60 2.29
CA VAL A 76 -0.01 3.57 3.32
C VAL A 76 -0.76 4.17 4.50
N TRP A 77 -1.82 3.50 4.93
CA TRP A 77 -2.65 3.90 6.07
C TRP A 77 -2.35 3.08 7.31
N ALA A 78 -2.10 1.78 7.14
CA ALA A 78 -1.82 0.89 8.25
C ALA A 78 -0.98 -0.31 7.80
N VAL A 79 -0.09 -0.75 8.69
CA VAL A 79 0.57 -2.06 8.63
C VAL A 79 0.35 -2.71 9.98
N GLY A 80 0.04 -3.99 9.99
CA GLY A 80 -0.18 -4.68 11.25
C GLY A 80 -0.34 -6.17 11.08
N ALA A 81 -0.55 -6.83 12.21
CA ALA A 81 -0.89 -8.23 12.27
C ALA A 81 -1.88 -8.48 13.39
N ASP A 82 -2.61 -9.58 13.28
CA ASP A 82 -3.38 -10.15 14.38
C ASP A 82 -2.83 -11.52 14.78
N ARG A 83 -3.67 -12.42 15.29
CA ARG A 83 -3.25 -13.76 15.69
C ARG A 83 -2.67 -14.57 14.52
N ASP A 84 -3.32 -14.52 13.38
CA ASP A 84 -3.13 -15.48 12.28
C ASP A 84 -2.63 -14.80 10.99
N TYR A 85 -2.92 -13.51 10.81
CA TYR A 85 -2.62 -12.77 9.58
C TYR A 85 -1.78 -11.52 9.82
N SER A 86 -0.93 -11.19 8.86
CA SER A 86 -0.34 -9.88 8.67
C SER A 86 -0.99 -9.16 7.49
N PHE A 87 -0.96 -7.82 7.48
CA PHE A 87 -1.63 -7.03 6.46
C PHE A 87 -0.99 -5.66 6.23
N LEU A 88 -1.22 -5.14 5.03
CA LEU A 88 -0.87 -3.81 4.57
C LEU A 88 -2.11 -3.14 3.96
N VAL A 89 -2.50 -1.99 4.50
CA VAL A 89 -3.66 -1.19 4.04
C VAL A 89 -3.17 0.09 3.38
N MET A 90 -3.60 0.31 2.14
CA MET A 90 -3.18 1.46 1.34
C MET A 90 -4.34 2.02 0.51
N ASP A 91 -4.13 3.17 -0.13
CA ASP A 91 -5.10 3.74 -1.08
C ASP A 91 -5.50 2.72 -2.16
N TYR A 92 -6.79 2.62 -2.46
CA TYR A 92 -7.24 1.90 -3.64
C TYR A 92 -7.05 2.76 -4.89
N LEU A 93 -6.23 2.30 -5.82
CA LEU A 93 -6.05 2.93 -7.14
C LEU A 93 -6.91 2.19 -8.17
N PRO A 94 -8.02 2.77 -8.66
CA PRO A 94 -8.87 2.11 -9.66
C PRO A 94 -8.06 1.79 -10.92
N PRO A 95 -8.07 0.53 -11.40
CA PRO A 95 -7.41 0.16 -12.63
C PRO A 95 -7.96 1.00 -13.80
N ARG A 96 -7.06 1.57 -14.60
CA ARG A 96 -7.40 2.27 -15.83
C ARG A 96 -6.64 1.64 -16.99
N PRO A 97 -7.26 1.47 -18.17
CA PRO A 97 -6.55 1.03 -19.36
C PRO A 97 -5.34 1.94 -19.62
N LEU A 98 -4.21 1.33 -19.98
CA LEU A 98 -3.02 2.05 -20.37
C LEU A 98 -3.11 2.41 -21.85
N ASP A 99 -3.45 3.67 -22.15
CA ASP A 99 -3.44 4.22 -23.50
C ASP A 99 -2.06 4.78 -23.88
N ALA A 100 -1.85 5.12 -25.15
CA ALA A 100 -0.56 5.60 -25.64
C ALA A 100 -0.08 6.90 -24.95
N HIS A 101 -1.00 7.80 -24.59
CA HIS A 101 -0.67 9.03 -23.90
C HIS A 101 -0.29 8.76 -22.44
N SER A 102 -1.09 7.98 -21.72
CA SER A 102 -0.77 7.60 -20.34
C SER A 102 0.51 6.76 -20.23
N ALA A 103 0.78 5.88 -21.21
CA ALA A 103 2.05 5.16 -21.32
C ALA A 103 3.24 6.11 -21.50
N PHE A 104 3.12 7.12 -22.37
CA PHE A 104 4.16 8.12 -22.60
C PHE A 104 4.45 8.95 -21.34
N ILE A 105 3.41 9.36 -20.61
CA ILE A 105 3.56 10.07 -19.33
C ILE A 105 4.23 9.17 -18.29
N LEU A 106 3.76 7.93 -18.15
CA LEU A 106 4.35 6.95 -17.22
C LEU A 106 5.84 6.73 -17.52
N GLY A 107 6.23 6.61 -18.79
CA GLY A 107 7.62 6.48 -19.20
C GLY A 107 8.48 7.67 -18.75
N GLN A 108 7.98 8.90 -18.87
CA GLN A 108 8.68 10.09 -18.36
C GLN A 108 8.77 10.10 -16.83
N GLN A 109 7.72 9.67 -16.12
CA GLN A 109 7.72 9.58 -14.66
C GLN A 109 8.76 8.57 -14.16
N ILE A 110 8.84 7.40 -14.80
CA ILE A 110 9.85 6.38 -14.49
C ILE A 110 11.27 6.88 -14.82
N ALA A 111 11.47 7.57 -15.94
CA ALA A 111 12.77 8.14 -16.27
C ALA A 111 13.23 9.16 -15.22
N ARG A 112 12.33 10.01 -14.73
CA ARG A 112 12.62 10.93 -13.62
C ARG A 112 12.89 10.20 -12.32
N LEU A 113 12.18 9.10 -12.04
CA LEU A 113 12.44 8.26 -10.87
C LEU A 113 13.86 7.66 -10.91
N HIS A 114 14.31 7.17 -12.07
CA HIS A 114 15.67 6.65 -12.23
C HIS A 114 16.76 7.71 -12.04
N GLN A 115 16.45 8.97 -12.37
CA GLN A 115 17.35 10.10 -12.15
C GLN A 115 17.29 10.64 -10.72
N TRP A 116 16.32 10.22 -9.91
CA TRP A 116 16.20 10.65 -8.54
C TRP A 116 17.29 9.98 -7.70
N GLU A 117 18.29 10.77 -7.29
CA GLU A 117 19.30 10.34 -6.35
C GLU A 117 18.63 10.11 -4.98
N ARG A 118 18.67 8.87 -4.51
CA ARG A 118 18.19 8.53 -3.17
C ARG A 118 18.94 9.40 -2.15
N PRO A 119 18.24 10.18 -1.31
CA PRO A 119 18.88 10.81 -0.17
C PRO A 119 19.56 9.70 0.64
N THR A 120 20.86 9.84 0.91
CA THR A 120 21.63 8.93 1.77
C THR A 120 21.10 9.00 3.20
N ALA A 121 19.98 8.35 3.46
CA ALA A 121 19.45 8.11 4.79
C ALA A 121 20.07 6.81 5.32
N ILE A 122 21.09 7.01 6.15
CA ILE A 122 21.62 6.14 7.21
C ILE A 122 20.62 5.03 7.63
N TRP A 123 20.80 3.83 7.08
CA TRP A 123 20.32 2.61 7.72
C TRP A 123 21.27 2.30 8.89
N PRO A 124 20.77 1.91 10.08
CA PRO A 124 21.64 1.31 11.08
C PRO A 124 22.21 0.03 10.47
N ARG A 125 23.53 0.02 10.25
CA ARG A 125 24.25 -1.22 9.96
C ARG A 125 24.10 -2.08 11.20
N PHE A 126 23.24 -3.09 11.14
CA PHE A 126 23.37 -4.23 12.05
C PHE A 126 24.76 -4.83 11.75
N ARG A 127 25.69 -4.60 12.68
CA ARG A 127 26.89 -5.43 12.84
C ARG A 127 26.53 -6.63 13.70
#